data_AF-A0A957V0Z8-F1
#
_entry.id   AF-A0A957V0Z8-F1
#
_cell.length_a   1.000
_cell.length_b   1.000
_cell.length_c   1.000
_cell.angle_alpha   90.00
_cell.angle_beta   90.00
_cell.angle_gamma   90.00
#
_symmetry.space_group_name_H-M   'P 1'
#
loop_
_entity.id
_entity.type
_entity.pdbx_description
1 polymer ?
#
loop_
_entity_poly.entity_id
_entity_poly.type
_entity_poly.pdbx_seq_one_letter_code
_entity_poly.pdbx_strand_id
1 'polypeptide(L)'
;TIHRRLVDAPGAGSVSLRHMRLITSGSDRLPDDLFQQFEAMFGYRLLERYGMSETGMNLSNPLHGERRVGSVGLPLPCVAVRIVDPETEQ
;
A
#
# COMPACT_ATOMS: atom_id res chain seq x y z
N THR A 1 -2.88 11.64 -0.27
CA THR A 1 -3.20 10.75 -1.42
C THR A 1 -4.71 10.76 -1.69
N ILE A 2 -5.18 10.12 -2.76
CA ILE A 2 -6.62 9.96 -3.04
C ILE A 2 -7.36 9.25 -1.90
N HIS A 3 -6.69 8.30 -1.23
CA HIS A 3 -7.24 7.56 -0.09
C HIS A 3 -7.59 8.47 1.08
N ARG A 4 -6.73 9.44 1.42
CA ARG A 4 -7.02 10.45 2.46
C ARG A 4 -8.25 11.27 2.09
N ARG A 5 -8.30 11.77 0.85
CA ARG A 5 -9.46 12.55 0.37
C ARG A 5 -10.75 11.76 0.40
N LEU A 6 -10.70 10.45 0.12
CA LEU A 6 -11.88 9.59 0.19
C LEU A 6 -12.37 9.42 1.62
N VAL A 7 -11.45 9.20 2.58
CA VAL A 7 -11.78 9.08 4.01
C VAL A 7 -12.35 10.40 4.56
N ASP A 8 -11.78 11.53 4.15
CA ASP A 8 -12.17 12.86 4.66
C ASP A 8 -13.44 13.42 3.97
N ALA A 9 -13.95 12.75 2.93
CA ALA A 9 -15.10 13.25 2.18
C ALA A 9 -16.40 13.24 3.03
N PRO A 10 -17.25 14.27 2.94
CA PRO A 10 -18.54 14.28 3.62
C PRO A 10 -19.39 13.06 3.23
N GLY A 11 -19.86 12.31 4.23
CA GLY A 11 -20.65 11.11 4.02
C GLY A 11 -19.87 9.87 3.57
N ALA A 12 -18.52 9.89 3.56
CA ALA A 12 -17.70 8.75 3.17
C ALA A 12 -18.10 7.45 3.89
N GLY A 13 -18.36 7.51 5.20
CA GLY A 13 -18.76 6.34 5.98
C GLY A 13 -20.10 5.70 5.62
N SER A 14 -20.95 6.34 4.81
CA SER A 14 -22.19 5.73 4.31
C SER A 14 -22.02 5.06 2.93
N VAL A 15 -20.86 5.24 2.29
CA VAL A 15 -20.57 4.68 0.98
C VAL A 15 -20.06 3.24 1.11
N SER A 16 -20.72 2.32 0.41
CA SER A 16 -20.30 0.93 0.35
C SER A 16 -19.33 0.68 -0.81
N LEU A 17 -18.15 0.13 -0.50
CA LEU A 17 -17.18 -0.32 -1.51
C LEU A 17 -17.33 -1.79 -1.89
N ARG A 18 -18.47 -2.44 -1.60
CA ARG A 18 -18.67 -3.91 -1.72
C ARG A 18 -18.34 -4.53 -3.08
N HIS A 19 -18.44 -3.77 -4.17
CA HIS A 19 -18.14 -4.24 -5.52
C HIS A 19 -16.65 -4.11 -5.89
N MET A 20 -15.85 -3.46 -5.04
CA MET A 20 -14.41 -3.36 -5.22
C MET A 20 -13.73 -4.66 -4.79
N ARG A 21 -12.96 -5.25 -5.70
CA ARG A 21 -12.18 -6.46 -5.44
C ARG A 21 -10.87 -6.17 -4.71
N LEU A 22 -10.21 -5.07 -5.06
CA LEU A 22 -8.88 -4.71 -4.57
C LEU A 22 -8.69 -3.20 -4.65
N ILE A 23 -8.07 -2.63 -3.62
CA ILE A 23 -7.68 -1.22 -3.57
C ILE A 23 -6.20 -1.16 -3.27
N THR A 24 -5.43 -0.49 -4.13
CA THR A 24 -3.96 -0.42 -4.03
C THR A 24 -3.50 0.98 -3.67
N SER A 25 -2.39 1.07 -2.95
CA SER A 25 -1.65 2.31 -2.68
C SER A 25 -0.21 2.18 -3.20
N GLY A 26 0.35 3.28 -3.67
CA GLY A 26 1.73 3.34 -4.17
C GLY A 26 2.13 4.78 -4.46
N SER A 27 3.31 4.93 -5.07
CA SER A 27 3.99 6.20 -5.42
C SER A 27 4.53 7.01 -4.23
N ASP A 28 3.91 6.92 -3.07
CA ASP A 28 4.38 7.54 -1.84
C ASP A 28 4.02 6.64 -0.65
N ARG A 29 4.66 6.88 0.51
CA ARG A 29 4.38 6.17 1.74
C ARG A 29 2.91 6.32 2.11
N LEU A 30 2.24 5.20 2.38
CA LEU A 30 0.91 5.19 3.00
C LEU A 30 1.04 5.45 4.51
N PRO A 31 0.46 6.53 5.05
CA PRO A 31 0.47 6.76 6.50
C PRO A 31 -0.26 5.66 7.26
N ASP A 32 0.33 5.20 8.36
CA ASP A 32 -0.20 4.12 9.20
C ASP A 32 -1.61 4.43 9.73
N ASP A 33 -1.86 5.69 10.10
CA ASP A 33 -3.18 6.17 10.55
C ASP A 33 -4.22 6.09 9.43
N LEU A 34 -3.84 6.44 8.20
CA LEU A 34 -4.71 6.38 7.04
C LEU A 34 -5.07 4.93 6.69
N PHE A 35 -4.11 4.00 6.79
CA PHE A 35 -4.38 2.57 6.60
C PHE A 35 -5.47 2.08 7.56
N GLN A 36 -5.32 2.37 8.85
CA GLN A 36 -6.25 1.94 9.90
C GLN A 36 -7.63 2.59 9.74
N GLN A 37 -7.68 3.91 9.47
CA GLN A 37 -8.93 4.63 9.24
C GLN A 37 -9.68 4.08 8.02
N PHE A 38 -8.98 3.82 6.92
CA PHE A 38 -9.59 3.27 5.71
C PHE A 38 -10.19 1.88 5.97
N GLU A 39 -9.47 1.02 6.69
CA GLU A 39 -9.96 -0.30 7.07
C GLU A 39 -11.18 -0.20 8.00
N ALA A 40 -11.14 0.65 9.02
CA ALA A 40 -12.24 0.84 9.95
C ALA A 40 -13.51 1.40 9.28
N MET A 41 -13.34 2.32 8.33
CA MET A 41 -14.45 2.98 7.64
C MET A 41 -15.08 2.10 6.56
N PHE A 42 -14.26 1.45 5.73
CA PHE A 42 -14.75 0.75 4.54
C PHE A 42 -14.70 -0.78 4.65
N GLY A 43 -14.01 -1.34 5.65
CA GLY A 43 -13.80 -2.78 5.80
C GLY A 43 -12.77 -3.37 4.84
N TYR A 44 -11.97 -2.53 4.18
CA TYR A 44 -10.96 -2.95 3.19
C TYR A 44 -9.55 -2.58 3.64
N ARG A 45 -8.63 -3.55 3.60
CA ARG A 45 -7.19 -3.29 3.76
C ARG A 45 -6.58 -2.83 2.46
N LEU A 46 -5.90 -1.68 2.47
CA LEU A 46 -5.14 -1.22 1.31
C LEU A 46 -3.97 -2.17 1.01
N LEU A 47 -3.69 -2.41 -0.27
CA LEU A 47 -2.50 -3.15 -0.70
C LEU A 47 -1.43 -2.15 -1.13
N GLU A 48 -0.39 -2.00 -0.32
CA GLU A 48 0.73 -1.12 -0.62
C GLU A 48 1.80 -1.85 -1.44
N ARG A 49 2.35 -1.15 -2.43
CA ARG A 49 3.41 -1.61 -3.33
C ARG A 49 4.38 -0.48 -3.62
N TYR A 50 5.65 -0.84 -3.80
CA TYR A 50 6.73 0.10 -4.04
C TYR A 50 7.35 -0.10 -5.42
N GLY A 51 7.62 1.03 -6.07
CA GLY A 51 8.20 1.09 -7.40
C GLY A 51 8.66 2.51 -7.73
N MET A 52 9.47 2.63 -8.78
CA MET A 52 9.98 3.90 -9.30
C MET A 52 9.92 3.88 -10.82
N SER A 53 9.99 5.05 -11.46
CA SER A 53 9.95 5.15 -12.92
C SER A 53 11.03 4.31 -13.60
N GLU A 54 12.20 4.19 -12.99
CA GLU A 54 13.40 3.49 -13.48
C GLU A 54 13.30 1.97 -13.35
N THR A 55 12.48 1.47 -12.41
CA THR A 55 12.47 0.06 -12.00
C THR A 55 11.11 -0.62 -12.17
N GLY A 56 10.07 0.14 -12.55
CA GLY A 56 8.71 -0.37 -12.54
C GLY A 56 8.29 -0.68 -11.11
N MET A 57 7.77 -1.88 -10.86
CA MET A 57 7.35 -2.31 -9.52
C MET A 57 8.34 -3.30 -8.94
N ASN A 58 8.80 -3.02 -7.71
CA ASN A 58 9.82 -3.82 -7.04
C ASN A 58 9.22 -4.73 -5.97
N LEU A 59 8.41 -4.15 -5.08
CA LEU A 59 7.87 -4.80 -3.89
C LEU A 59 6.34 -4.69 -3.88
N SER A 60 5.66 -5.70 -3.35
CA SER A 60 4.22 -5.67 -3.14
C SER A 60 3.83 -6.46 -1.90
N ASN A 61 2.88 -5.93 -1.13
CA ASN A 61 2.12 -6.76 -0.19
C ASN A 61 1.42 -7.88 -0.97
N PRO A 62 1.24 -9.07 -0.37
CA PRO A 62 0.62 -10.19 -1.06
C PRO A 62 -0.85 -9.90 -1.36
N LEU A 63 -1.34 -10.39 -2.50
CA LEU A 63 -2.75 -10.32 -2.85
C LEU A 63 -3.60 -11.07 -1.81
N HIS A 64 -3.12 -12.25 -1.43
CA HIS A 64 -3.70 -13.13 -0.42
C HIS A 64 -2.69 -13.29 0.73
N GLY A 65 -3.10 -12.94 1.95
CA GLY A 65 -2.26 -13.03 3.14
C GLY A 65 -2.22 -11.72 3.94
N GLU A 66 -1.26 -11.64 4.86
CA GLU A 66 -1.06 -10.46 5.71
C GLU A 66 -0.60 -9.26 4.87
N ARG A 67 -1.30 -8.13 5.01
CA ARG A 67 -0.85 -6.81 4.53
C ARG A 67 -0.39 -6.03 5.76
N ARG A 68 0.93 -6.02 6.00
CA ARG A 68 1.49 -5.47 7.23
C ARG A 68 1.61 -3.96 7.13
N VAL A 69 1.04 -3.25 8.11
CA VAL A 69 1.14 -1.78 8.20
C VAL A 69 2.60 -1.36 8.28
N GLY A 70 2.97 -0.34 7.51
CA GLY A 70 4.35 0.16 7.43
C GLY A 70 5.29 -0.70 6.58
N SER A 71 4.79 -1.75 5.92
CA SER A 71 5.55 -2.56 4.96
C SER A 71 4.96 -2.44 3.56
N VAL A 72 5.83 -2.35 2.56
CA VAL A 72 5.47 -2.41 1.13
C VAL A 72 5.50 -3.84 0.58
N GLY A 73 5.74 -4.83 1.44
CA GLY A 73 5.74 -6.26 1.15
C GLY A 73 7.06 -6.83 0.64
N LEU A 74 6.96 -7.88 -0.18
CA LEU A 74 8.09 -8.71 -0.63
C LEU A 74 8.43 -8.42 -2.10
N PRO A 75 9.64 -8.78 -2.56
CA PRO A 75 10.00 -8.70 -3.97
C PRO A 75 9.01 -9.42 -4.87
N LEU A 76 8.64 -8.76 -5.97
CA LEU A 76 7.83 -9.38 -7.01
C LEU A 76 8.60 -10.52 -7.70
N PRO A 77 7.90 -11.46 -8.37
CA PRO A 77 8.55 -12.48 -9.17
C PRO A 77 9.57 -11.87 -10.13
N CYS A 78 10.77 -12.48 -10.21
CA CYS A 78 11.90 -12.02 -11.01
C CYS A 78 12.55 -10.70 -10.57
N VAL A 79 12.19 -10.14 -9.40
CA VAL A 79 12.85 -8.98 -8.81
C VAL A 79 13.73 -9.43 -7.64
N ALA A 80 14.97 -8.95 -7.61
CA ALA A 80 15.88 -9.09 -6.47
C ALA A 80 16.06 -7.74 -5.79
N VAL A 81 15.99 -7.72 -4.46
CA VAL A 81 16.20 -6.52 -3.63
C VAL A 81 17.19 -6.88 -2.52
N ARG A 82 18.13 -5.99 -2.27
CA ARG A 82 19.02 -6.06 -1.10
C ARG A 82 19.07 -4.70 -0.41
N ILE A 83 19.26 -4.72 0.91
CA ILE A 83 19.62 -3.53 1.69
C ILE A 83 21.13 -3.57 1.82
N VAL A 84 21.77 -2.44 1.57
CA VAL A 84 23.23 -2.30 1.65
C VAL A 84 23.58 -1.14 2.56
N ASP A 85 24.76 -1.20 3.15
CA ASP A 85 25.36 -0.04 3.79
C ASP A 85 25.69 1.04 2.74
N PRO A 86 25.35 2.32 2.98
CA PRO A 86 25.50 3.38 1.98
C PRO A 86 26.96 3.80 1.72
N GLU A 87 27.89 3.48 2.61
CA GLU A 87 29.32 3.81 2.45
C GLU A 87 30.10 2.65 1.84
N THR A 88 29.78 1.41 2.25
CA THR A 88 30.53 0.22 1.84
C THR A 88 29.89 -0.56 0.68
N GLU A 89 28.61 -0.29 0.38
CA GLU A 89 27.78 -1.00 -0.63
C GLU A 89 27.67 -2.53 -0.41
N GLN A 90 28.03 -2.99 0.79
CA GLN A 90 27.94 -4.38 1.21
C GLN A 90 26.55 -4.69 1.73
#